data_AF-A0AAJ2UQG4-F1
#
_entry.id   AF-A0AAJ2UQG4-F1
#
_cell.length_a   1.000
_cell.length_b   1.000
_cell.length_c   1.000
_cell.angle_alpha   90.00
_cell.angle_beta   90.00
_cell.angle_gamma   90.00
#
_symmetry.space_group_name_H-M   'P 1'
#
loop_
_entity.id
_entity.type
_entity.pdbx_description
1 polymer ?
#
loop_
_entity_poly.entity_id
_entity_poly.type
_entity_poly.pdbx_seq_one_letter_code
_entity_poly.pdbx_strand_id
1 'polypeptide(L)'
;MTARDTPQGAPRDTARGNGISVTHDLEPHDWSNEETAAYEAAIEAVNGAVGAYSAQIAAEEAKDAPDLAVIEAARAAQGRLAKERERLRSADRDQIAEARSRYARLAREVLASLT
;
A
#
# COMPACT_ATOMS: atom_id res chain seq x y z
N MET A 1 3.82 71.06 -7.66
CA MET A 1 4.22 70.50 -6.35
C MET A 1 3.16 71.02 -5.37
N THR A 2 2.07 70.32 -5.13
CA THR A 2 1.95 69.14 -4.26
C THR A 2 0.80 68.22 -4.70
N ALA A 3 0.91 66.94 -4.33
CA ALA A 3 0.09 65.83 -4.78
C ALA A 3 -1.28 65.74 -4.07
N ARG A 4 -2.19 65.02 -4.72
CA ARG A 4 -3.56 64.70 -4.28
C ARG A 4 -3.53 63.67 -3.14
N ASP A 5 -4.29 63.94 -2.08
CA ASP A 5 -4.71 62.94 -1.08
C ASP A 5 -6.22 62.69 -1.24
N THR A 6 -6.62 61.42 -1.39
CA THR A 6 -8.01 60.94 -1.35
C THR A 6 -7.99 59.44 -0.97
N PRO A 7 -8.93 58.93 -0.15
CA PRO A 7 -8.58 58.08 0.99
C PRO A 7 -8.77 56.56 0.80
N GLN A 8 -8.02 55.86 1.65
CA GLN A 8 -8.17 54.53 2.24
C GLN A 8 -9.46 53.73 1.88
N GLY A 9 -9.26 52.59 1.21
CA GLY A 9 -10.29 51.58 0.98
C GLY A 9 -10.75 50.86 2.25
N ALA A 10 -12.02 50.46 2.24
CA ALA A 10 -12.80 49.82 3.31
C ALA A 10 -12.14 48.57 3.93
N PRO A 11 -12.46 48.22 5.20
CA PRO A 11 -11.98 47.01 5.83
C PRO A 11 -12.59 45.77 5.14
N ARG A 12 -11.73 44.89 4.62
CA ARG A 12 -12.16 43.55 4.22
C ARG A 12 -12.46 42.76 5.48
N ASP A 13 -13.73 42.40 5.60
CA ASP A 13 -14.30 41.51 6.60
C ASP A 13 -13.46 40.22 6.68
N THR A 14 -12.73 40.04 7.77
CA THR A 14 -11.93 38.83 8.03
C THR A 14 -12.80 37.83 8.77
N ALA A 15 -13.84 37.35 8.09
CA ALA A 15 -14.43 36.06 8.41
C ALA A 15 -13.43 34.97 7.94
N ARG A 16 -12.31 34.83 8.67
CA ARG A 16 -11.44 33.66 8.54
C ARG A 16 -12.22 32.47 9.08
N GLY A 17 -12.80 31.69 8.16
CA GLY A 17 -13.31 30.37 8.48
C GLY A 17 -12.22 29.57 9.19
N ASN A 18 -12.57 28.97 10.33
CA ASN A 18 -11.77 28.00 11.06
C ASN A 18 -11.59 26.72 10.22
N GLY A 19 -10.81 26.80 9.15
CA GLY A 19 -10.28 25.62 8.47
C GLY A 19 -9.10 25.09 9.27
N ILE A 20 -9.35 24.35 10.34
CA ILE A 20 -8.31 23.62 11.05
C ILE A 20 -7.76 22.59 10.06
N SER A 21 -6.57 22.86 9.52
CA SER A 21 -5.86 21.91 8.66
C SER A 21 -5.33 20.81 9.55
N VAL A 22 -5.97 19.63 9.50
CA VAL A 22 -5.57 18.41 10.25
C VAL A 22 -4.09 18.06 10.02
N THR A 23 -3.52 18.50 8.90
CA THR A 23 -2.12 18.26 8.54
C THR A 23 -1.11 19.12 9.29
N HIS A 24 -1.48 20.25 9.90
CA HIS A 24 -0.50 21.09 10.60
C HIS A 24 -0.08 20.52 11.96
N ASP A 25 -0.91 19.65 12.54
CA ASP A 25 -0.67 19.01 13.85
C ASP A 25 0.05 17.66 13.72
N LEU A 26 0.32 17.23 12.48
CA LEU A 26 1.10 16.01 12.24
C LEU A 26 2.58 16.36 12.38
N GLU A 27 3.28 15.69 13.31
CA GLU A 27 4.73 15.80 13.40
C GLU A 27 5.38 15.37 12.07
N PRO A 28 6.39 16.11 11.59
CA PRO A 28 7.18 15.69 10.42
C PRO A 28 7.80 14.32 10.70
N HIS A 29 7.42 13.31 9.91
CA HIS A 29 8.06 12.01 9.94
C HIS A 29 9.16 11.98 8.88
N ASP A 30 10.42 11.93 9.32
CA ASP A 30 11.58 11.80 8.44
C ASP A 30 11.76 10.32 8.10
N TRP A 31 11.53 9.98 6.83
CA TRP A 31 11.71 8.62 6.34
C TRP A 31 13.13 8.47 5.82
N SER A 32 13.86 7.48 6.31
CA SER A 32 15.08 7.09 5.61
C SER A 32 14.72 6.42 4.28
N ASN A 33 15.51 6.71 3.23
CA ASN A 33 15.36 6.04 1.93
C ASN A 33 15.40 4.51 2.06
N GLU A 34 16.16 4.00 3.06
CA GLU A 34 16.26 2.58 3.36
C GLU A 34 14.96 2.01 3.92
N GLU A 35 14.28 2.71 4.83
CA GLU A 35 12.98 2.28 5.37
C GLU A 35 11.89 2.27 4.30
N THR A 36 11.86 3.29 3.44
CA THR A 36 10.94 3.32 2.29
C THR A 36 11.23 2.15 1.36
N ALA A 37 12.49 1.91 0.99
CA ALA A 37 12.86 0.80 0.12
C ALA A 37 12.53 -0.57 0.74
N ALA A 38 12.73 -0.74 2.05
CA ALA A 38 12.41 -1.98 2.76
C ALA A 38 10.90 -2.24 2.79
N TYR A 39 10.10 -1.20 3.05
CA TYR A 39 8.64 -1.31 3.03
C TYR A 39 8.12 -1.64 1.62
N GLU A 40 8.58 -0.96 0.58
CA GLU A 40 8.21 -1.28 -0.81
C GLU A 40 8.62 -2.71 -1.19
N ALA A 41 9.80 -3.16 -0.77
CA ALA A 41 10.21 -4.55 -0.98
C ALA A 41 9.30 -5.57 -0.27
N ALA A 42 8.72 -5.22 0.88
CA ALA A 42 7.73 -6.08 1.54
C ALA A 42 6.40 -6.11 0.77
N ILE A 43 5.95 -4.96 0.27
CA ILE A 43 4.76 -4.86 -0.58
C ILE A 43 4.92 -5.71 -1.84
N GLU A 44 6.06 -5.60 -2.51
CA GLU A 44 6.37 -6.39 -3.70
C GLU A 44 6.46 -7.89 -3.41
N ALA A 45 6.98 -8.29 -2.25
CA ALA A 45 6.98 -9.70 -1.85
C ALA A 45 5.55 -10.25 -1.69
N VAL A 46 4.63 -9.48 -1.08
CA VAL A 46 3.22 -9.87 -0.98
C VAL A 46 2.57 -9.94 -2.37
N ASN A 47 2.80 -8.95 -3.23
CA ASN A 47 2.28 -8.92 -4.59
C ASN A 47 2.80 -10.11 -5.41
N GLY A 48 4.06 -10.49 -5.24
CA GLY A 48 4.64 -11.69 -5.85
C GLY A 48 3.91 -12.97 -5.43
N ALA A 49 3.56 -13.12 -4.15
CA ALA A 49 2.77 -14.25 -3.68
C ALA A 49 1.33 -14.25 -4.25
N VAL A 50 0.69 -13.09 -4.35
CA VAL A 50 -0.62 -12.95 -5.00
C VAL A 50 -0.52 -13.36 -6.48
N GLY A 51 0.51 -12.92 -7.18
CA GLY A 51 0.78 -13.27 -8.58
C GLY A 51 1.02 -14.77 -8.77
N ALA A 52 1.72 -15.43 -7.85
CA ALA A 52 1.91 -16.88 -7.88
C ALA A 52 0.58 -17.65 -7.77
N TYR A 53 -0.33 -17.21 -6.89
CA TYR A 53 -1.68 -17.78 -6.83
C TYR A 53 -2.52 -17.49 -8.07
N SER A 54 -2.37 -16.30 -8.69
CA SER A 54 -3.02 -16.03 -9.99
C SER A 54 -2.54 -17.00 -11.07
N ALA A 55 -1.24 -17.31 -11.11
CA ALA A 55 -0.69 -18.30 -12.02
C ALA A 55 -1.23 -19.71 -11.74
N GLN A 56 -1.39 -20.09 -10.46
CA GLN A 56 -2.01 -21.36 -10.08
C GLN A 56 -3.46 -21.47 -10.55
N ILE A 57 -4.25 -20.41 -10.35
CA ILE A 57 -5.64 -20.36 -10.82
C ILE A 57 -5.67 -20.52 -12.35
N ALA A 58 -4.86 -19.76 -13.07
CA ALA A 58 -4.82 -19.82 -14.53
C ALA A 58 -4.38 -21.22 -15.04
N ALA A 59 -3.42 -21.86 -14.37
CA ALA A 59 -2.97 -23.21 -14.72
C ALA A 59 -4.06 -24.26 -14.46
N GLU A 60 -4.82 -24.13 -13.37
CA GLU A 60 -5.93 -25.03 -13.05
C GLU A 60 -7.11 -24.83 -14.02
N GLU A 61 -7.48 -23.58 -14.30
CA GLU A 61 -8.56 -23.22 -15.24
C GLU A 61 -8.28 -23.68 -16.68
N ALA A 62 -7.00 -23.89 -17.04
CA ALA A 62 -6.60 -24.36 -18.36
C ALA A 62 -6.69 -25.89 -18.56
N LYS A 63 -6.98 -26.68 -17.51
CA LYS A 63 -7.12 -28.14 -17.62
C LYS A 63 -8.45 -28.53 -18.29
N ASP A 64 -8.49 -29.69 -18.92
CA ASP A 64 -9.72 -30.25 -19.52
C ASP A 64 -10.84 -30.46 -18.47
N ALA A 65 -10.45 -30.76 -17.23
CA ALA A 65 -11.35 -30.86 -16.08
C ALA A 65 -10.73 -30.13 -14.88
N PRO A 66 -10.98 -28.82 -14.72
CA PRO A 66 -10.44 -28.02 -13.62
C PRO A 66 -10.93 -28.49 -12.25
N ASP A 67 -10.03 -28.51 -11.26
CA ASP A 67 -10.41 -28.71 -9.86
C ASP A 67 -10.84 -27.39 -9.22
N LEU A 68 -12.14 -27.23 -9.03
CA LEU A 68 -12.73 -26.04 -8.41
C LEU A 68 -12.24 -25.82 -6.97
N ALA A 69 -11.89 -26.87 -6.23
CA ALA A 69 -11.39 -26.73 -4.86
C ALA A 69 -10.01 -26.04 -4.84
N VAL A 70 -9.16 -26.32 -5.82
CA VAL A 70 -7.85 -25.65 -5.97
C VAL A 70 -8.04 -24.16 -6.28
N ILE A 71 -8.95 -23.84 -7.20
CA ILE A 71 -9.24 -22.44 -7.58
C ILE A 71 -9.77 -21.65 -6.38
N GLU A 72 -10.76 -22.19 -5.67
CA GLU A 72 -11.35 -21.52 -4.50
C GLU A 72 -10.33 -21.38 -3.36
N ALA A 73 -9.48 -22.38 -3.13
CA ALA A 73 -8.40 -22.28 -2.14
C ALA A 73 -7.38 -21.19 -2.49
N ALA A 74 -7.00 -21.07 -3.77
CA ALA A 74 -6.09 -20.03 -4.25
C ALA A 74 -6.71 -18.62 -4.13
N ARG A 75 -7.99 -18.46 -4.50
CA ARG A 75 -8.73 -17.19 -4.33
C ARG A 75 -8.83 -16.79 -2.86
N ALA A 76 -9.14 -17.74 -1.98
CA ALA A 76 -9.15 -17.50 -0.55
C ALA A 76 -7.77 -17.09 -0.01
N ALA A 77 -6.69 -17.67 -0.54
CA ALA A 77 -5.33 -17.28 -0.20
C ALA A 77 -5.01 -15.85 -0.62
N GLN A 78 -5.37 -15.44 -1.84
CA GLN A 78 -5.23 -14.05 -2.29
C GLN A 78 -6.00 -13.08 -1.39
N GLY A 79 -7.22 -13.43 -1.00
CA GLY A 79 -8.01 -12.63 -0.05
C GLY A 79 -7.37 -12.49 1.33
N ARG A 80 -6.65 -13.51 1.81
CA ARG A 80 -5.87 -13.42 3.05
C ARG A 80 -4.65 -12.51 2.87
N LEU A 81 -3.90 -12.66 1.78
CA LEU A 81 -2.71 -11.85 1.47
C LEU A 81 -3.05 -10.36 1.35
N ALA A 82 -4.19 -10.02 0.72
CA ALA A 82 -4.66 -8.63 0.66
C ALA A 82 -4.85 -8.01 2.05
N LYS A 83 -5.51 -8.75 2.96
CA LYS A 83 -5.70 -8.31 4.35
C LYS A 83 -4.39 -8.27 5.13
N GLU A 84 -3.45 -9.17 4.87
CA GLU A 84 -2.12 -9.14 5.50
C GLU A 84 -1.33 -7.91 5.04
N ARG A 85 -1.39 -7.56 3.75
CA ARG A 85 -0.79 -6.34 3.20
C ARG A 85 -1.32 -5.07 3.86
N GLU A 86 -2.64 -4.96 4.04
CA GLU A 86 -3.29 -3.82 4.72
C GLU A 86 -2.86 -3.64 6.20
N ARG A 87 -2.39 -4.73 6.82
CA ARG A 87 -1.90 -4.72 8.20
C ARG A 87 -0.43 -4.39 8.33
N LEU A 88 0.31 -4.30 7.22
CA LEU A 88 1.70 -3.87 7.27
C LEU A 88 1.80 -2.45 7.82
N ARG A 89 2.80 -2.23 8.66
CA ARG A 89 3.13 -0.95 9.28
C ARG A 89 4.54 -0.61 8.84
N SER A 90 4.65 0.52 8.16
CA SER A 90 5.90 0.98 7.59
C SER A 90 6.98 1.30 8.63
N ALA A 91 6.57 1.62 9.86
CA ALA A 91 7.46 1.85 10.98
C ALA A 91 7.90 0.55 11.71
N ASP A 92 7.29 -0.60 11.40
CA ASP A 92 7.59 -1.88 12.04
C ASP A 92 8.62 -2.65 11.20
N ARG A 93 9.90 -2.46 11.55
CA ARG A 93 11.04 -3.04 10.80
C ARG A 93 11.07 -4.57 10.86
N ASP A 94 10.67 -5.17 11.98
CA ASP A 94 10.66 -6.61 12.15
C ASP A 94 9.54 -7.24 11.30
N GLN A 95 8.35 -6.63 11.31
CA GLN A 95 7.25 -7.06 10.45
C GLN A 95 7.61 -6.95 8.96
N ILE A 96 8.29 -5.88 8.54
CA ILE A 96 8.76 -5.70 7.16
C ILE A 96 9.75 -6.80 6.77
N ALA A 97 10.74 -7.09 7.62
CA ALA A 97 11.74 -8.12 7.36
C ALA A 97 11.11 -9.52 7.27
N GLU A 98 10.18 -9.84 8.19
CA GLU A 98 9.42 -11.08 8.17
C GLU A 98 8.59 -11.20 6.88
N ALA A 99 7.83 -10.16 6.53
CA ALA A 99 6.98 -10.14 5.34
C ALA A 99 7.79 -10.43 4.07
N ARG A 100 8.94 -9.75 3.89
CA ARG A 100 9.84 -9.97 2.76
C ARG A 100 10.26 -11.44 2.63
N SER A 101 10.73 -12.03 3.72
CA SER A 101 11.20 -13.43 3.73
C SER A 101 10.04 -14.40 3.49
N ARG A 102 8.94 -14.23 4.24
CA ARG A 102 7.78 -15.12 4.23
C ARG A 102 7.11 -15.14 2.86
N TYR A 103 6.77 -13.99 2.29
CA TYR A 103 5.99 -13.96 1.05
C TYR A 103 6.85 -14.27 -0.18
N ALA A 104 8.13 -13.91 -0.18
CA ALA A 104 9.05 -14.37 -1.23
C ALA A 104 9.19 -15.90 -1.23
N ARG A 105 9.24 -16.54 -0.06
CA ARG A 105 9.24 -18.00 0.06
C ARG A 105 7.92 -18.61 -0.42
N LEU A 106 6.79 -18.07 0.04
CA LEU A 106 5.46 -18.53 -0.36
C LEU A 106 5.27 -18.48 -1.88
N ALA A 107 5.68 -17.38 -2.53
CA ALA A 107 5.59 -17.27 -3.98
C ALA A 107 6.35 -18.40 -4.70
N ARG A 108 7.56 -18.74 -4.23
CA ARG A 108 8.34 -19.87 -4.78
C ARG A 108 7.66 -21.21 -4.53
N GLU A 109 7.13 -21.44 -3.33
CA GLU A 109 6.43 -22.68 -2.97
C GLU A 109 5.18 -22.90 -3.85
N VAL A 110 4.38 -21.84 -4.07
CA VAL A 110 3.21 -21.91 -4.96
C VAL A 110 3.62 -22.18 -6.40
N LEU A 111 4.61 -21.48 -6.93
CA LEU A 111 5.08 -21.70 -8.30
C LEU A 111 5.68 -23.10 -8.51
N ALA A 112 6.41 -23.62 -7.52
CA ALA A 112 6.96 -24.97 -7.55
C ALA A 112 5.86 -26.06 -7.54
N SER A 113 4.64 -25.75 -7.09
CA SER A 113 3.51 -26.67 -7.17
C SER A 113 2.87 -26.76 -8.56
N LEU A 114 3.30 -25.92 -9.51
CA LEU A 114 2.79 -25.90 -10.89
C LEU A 114 3.62 -26.75 -11.87
N THR A 115 4.81 -27.19 -11.45
CA THR A 115 5.74 -28.03 -12.22
C THR A 115 5.55 -29.50 -11.88
#